data_AF-A0A0M3K3P0-F1
#
_entry.id   AF-A0A0M3K3P0-F1
#
_cell.length_a   1.000
_cell.length_b   1.000
_cell.length_c   1.000
_cell.angle_alpha   90.00
_cell.angle_beta   90.00
_cell.angle_gamma   90.00
#
_symmetry.space_group_name_H-M   'P 1'
#
loop_
_entity.id
_entity.type
_entity.pdbx_description
1 polymer ?
#
loop_
_entity_poly.entity_id
_entity_poly.type
_entity_poly.pdbx_seq_one_letter_code
_entity_poly.pdbx_strand_id
1 'polypeptide(L)'
;MSSRYLIISIFVFGGLLLNHADVVDDCIKKYSKTFCSRLEKACSLLTHIDIPMHRSIDNYVLPVPIGGCMAQENAQAMCYASMGQENCTGKAARCIFRKLRKRMKNDNPLSYLEMECMRTRGVMQLCAAHHNVHLCTVWKNQCKNALKMALKTSAVKLVVETPNPGLSPELSLCVASQDIMLRCIAKMGQEACSKREEECKRKFGPPDEELPKPLYTLSSLVLSCLASST
;
A
#
# COMPACT_ATOMS: atom_id res chain seq x y z
N MET A 1 10.46 40.67 29.36
CA MET A 1 10.15 39.30 29.81
C MET A 1 8.90 38.85 29.10
N SER A 2 9.03 38.03 28.04
CA SER A 2 7.90 37.58 27.22
C SER A 2 7.80 36.06 27.35
N SER A 3 6.79 35.60 28.09
CA SER A 3 6.60 34.19 28.42
C SER A 3 5.76 33.52 27.32
N ARG A 4 6.37 32.61 26.58
CA ARG A 4 5.71 31.83 25.52
C ARG A 4 5.03 30.61 26.17
N TYR A 5 3.70 30.57 26.14
CA TYR A 5 2.93 29.39 26.51
C TYR A 5 3.05 28.33 25.41
N LEU A 6 3.57 27.16 25.78
CA LEU A 6 3.64 25.96 24.96
C LEU A 6 2.25 25.29 25.00
N ILE A 7 1.49 25.37 23.91
CA ILE A 7 0.22 24.65 23.77
C ILE A 7 0.55 23.21 23.34
N ILE A 8 0.46 22.28 24.29
CA ILE A 8 0.49 20.84 24.02
C ILE A 8 -0.92 20.45 23.58
N SER A 9 -1.12 20.27 22.27
CA SER A 9 -2.38 19.76 21.72
C SER A 9 -2.51 18.27 22.03
N ILE A 10 -3.28 17.95 23.07
CA ILE A 10 -3.71 16.58 23.39
C ILE A 10 -4.85 16.21 22.43
N PHE A 11 -4.56 15.41 21.40
CA PHE A 11 -5.59 14.78 20.57
C PHE A 11 -6.21 13.60 21.33
N VAL A 12 -7.38 13.82 21.93
CA VAL A 12 -8.21 12.75 22.50
C VAL A 12 -9.04 12.14 21.37
N PHE A 13 -8.50 11.14 20.66
CA PHE A 13 -9.35 10.23 19.89
C PHE A 13 -10.08 9.31 20.89
N GLY A 14 -11.40 9.24 20.77
CA GLY A 14 -12.28 8.61 21.76
C GLY A 14 -11.86 7.20 22.17
N GLY A 15 -11.50 7.04 23.44
CA GLY A 15 -12.29 6.23 24.37
C GLY A 15 -12.24 4.70 24.27
N LEU A 16 -11.30 4.10 23.55
CA LEU A 16 -10.90 2.72 23.85
C LEU A 16 -9.53 2.74 24.52
N LEU A 17 -9.52 2.65 25.85
CA LEU A 17 -8.36 2.19 26.61
C LEU A 17 -8.16 0.70 26.27
N LEU A 18 -7.58 0.42 25.10
CA LEU A 18 -7.08 -0.92 24.80
C LEU A 18 -5.95 -1.18 25.77
N ASN A 19 -6.12 -2.14 26.68
CA ASN A 19 -5.02 -2.59 27.51
C ASN A 19 -3.92 -3.12 26.57
N HIS A 20 -2.71 -2.60 26.70
CA HIS A 20 -1.59 -2.92 25.80
C HIS A 20 -1.19 -4.40 25.80
N ALA A 21 -1.51 -5.13 26.89
CA ALA A 21 -1.35 -6.58 26.96
C ALA A 21 -2.26 -7.31 25.94
N ASP A 22 -3.45 -6.78 25.66
CA ASP A 22 -4.43 -7.42 24.78
C ASP A 22 -4.00 -7.39 23.31
N VAL A 23 -3.27 -6.37 22.87
CA VAL A 23 -2.90 -6.20 21.46
C VAL A 23 -1.95 -7.30 20.97
N VAL A 24 -0.99 -7.71 21.81
CA VAL A 24 -0.06 -8.79 21.45
C VAL A 24 -0.78 -10.13 21.44
N ASP A 25 -1.64 -10.38 22.43
CA ASP A 25 -2.43 -11.62 22.50
C ASP A 25 -3.42 -11.73 21.34
N ASP A 26 -4.09 -10.64 20.98
CA ASP A 26 -4.99 -10.61 19.83
C ASP A 26 -4.24 -10.79 18.51
N CYS A 27 -3.04 -10.21 18.38
CA CYS A 27 -2.15 -10.51 17.27
C CYS A 27 -1.82 -12.02 17.23
N ILE A 28 -1.47 -12.63 18.37
CA ILE A 28 -1.09 -14.05 18.43
C ILE A 28 -2.28 -14.96 18.09
N LYS A 29 -3.50 -14.62 18.56
CA LYS A 29 -4.73 -15.34 18.22
C LYS A 29 -5.02 -15.30 16.72
N LYS A 30 -4.78 -14.15 16.06
CA LYS A 30 -5.04 -13.96 14.63
C LYS A 30 -3.94 -14.50 13.72
N TYR A 31 -2.69 -14.46 14.19
CA TYR A 31 -1.50 -14.80 13.43
C TYR A 31 -0.67 -15.87 14.16
N SER A 32 0.66 -15.72 14.19
CA SER A 32 1.55 -16.58 14.94
C SER A 32 2.42 -15.74 15.88
N LYS A 33 2.85 -16.34 16.99
CA LYS A 33 3.78 -15.71 17.94
C LYS A 33 5.05 -15.20 17.26
N THR A 34 5.57 -15.94 16.28
CA THR A 34 6.75 -15.54 15.51
C THR A 34 6.48 -14.32 14.63
N PHE A 35 5.30 -14.24 14.01
CA PHE A 35 4.89 -13.08 13.23
C PHE A 35 4.72 -11.85 14.11
N CYS A 36 4.00 -11.95 15.22
CA CYS A 36 3.75 -10.82 16.13
C CYS A 36 5.03 -10.27 16.73
N SER A 37 6.00 -11.11 17.09
CA SER A 37 7.32 -10.64 17.55
C SER A 37 8.09 -9.88 16.45
N ARG A 38 7.94 -10.27 15.18
CA ARG A 38 8.53 -9.52 14.06
C ARG A 38 7.77 -8.22 13.79
N LEU A 39 6.45 -8.22 13.97
CA LEU A 39 5.60 -7.04 13.84
C LEU A 39 5.91 -5.99 14.90
N GLU A 40 6.09 -6.42 16.14
CA GLU A 40 6.54 -5.59 17.24
C GLU A 40 7.87 -4.89 16.92
N LYS A 41 8.88 -5.65 16.48
CA LYS A 41 10.17 -5.11 16.02
C LYS A 41 10.01 -4.15 14.84
N ALA A 42 9.14 -4.46 13.90
CA ALA A 42 8.87 -3.59 12.76
C ALA A 42 8.22 -2.27 13.20
N CYS A 43 7.24 -2.32 14.09
CA CYS A 43 6.61 -1.13 14.66
C CYS A 43 7.59 -0.30 15.49
N SER A 44 8.49 -0.92 16.25
CA SER A 44 9.60 -0.26 16.93
C SER A 44 10.49 0.52 15.95
N LEU A 45 10.88 -0.10 14.83
CA LEU A 45 11.68 0.56 13.78
C LEU A 45 10.96 1.75 13.14
N LEU A 46 9.65 1.64 12.89
CA LEU A 46 8.87 2.71 12.26
C LEU A 46 8.54 3.86 13.20
N THR A 47 8.32 3.57 14.48
CA THR A 47 8.04 4.59 15.50
C THR A 47 9.30 5.21 16.08
N HIS A 48 10.48 4.68 15.74
CA HIS A 48 11.77 5.05 16.33
C HIS A 48 11.79 4.95 17.86
N ILE A 49 11.03 3.99 18.41
CA ILE A 49 10.95 3.71 19.85
C ILE A 49 11.51 2.31 20.07
N ASP A 50 12.55 2.22 20.88
CA ASP A 50 13.15 0.95 21.24
C ASP A 50 12.24 0.13 22.14
N ILE A 51 12.24 -1.19 21.94
CA ILE A 51 11.56 -2.13 22.81
C ILE A 51 12.45 -2.34 24.04
N PRO A 52 12.00 -2.01 25.27
CA PRO A 52 12.82 -2.16 26.47
C PRO A 52 13.25 -3.62 26.65
N MET A 53 14.57 -3.84 26.83
CA MET A 53 15.14 -5.19 26.96
C MET A 53 14.78 -5.91 28.27
N HIS A 54 14.22 -5.23 29.27
CA HIS A 54 14.04 -5.80 30.61
C HIS A 54 12.70 -6.53 30.76
N ARG A 55 12.81 -7.86 30.72
CA ARG A 55 11.72 -8.83 30.88
C ARG A 55 11.66 -9.31 32.33
N SER A 56 10.70 -8.83 33.10
CA SER A 56 9.95 -9.77 33.94
C SER A 56 8.78 -10.26 33.08
N ILE A 57 8.59 -11.58 33.01
CA ILE A 57 7.56 -12.22 32.16
C ILE A 57 6.15 -11.70 32.51
N ASP A 58 5.97 -11.19 33.72
CA ASP A 58 4.67 -10.84 34.28
C ASP A 58 4.26 -9.37 34.06
N ASN A 59 5.15 -8.50 33.56
CA ASN A 59 4.87 -7.06 33.38
C ASN A 59 5.34 -6.50 32.03
N TYR A 60 5.28 -7.29 30.96
CA TYR A 60 5.62 -6.79 29.64
C TYR A 60 4.55 -5.80 29.14
N VAL A 61 4.83 -4.50 29.26
CA VAL A 61 3.96 -3.44 28.73
C VAL A 61 4.57 -2.88 27.46
N LEU A 62 3.88 -3.11 26.35
CA LEU A 62 4.27 -2.58 25.06
C LEU A 62 4.11 -1.05 25.05
N PRO A 63 5.12 -0.26 24.61
CA PRO A 63 4.97 1.19 24.49
C PRO A 63 3.76 1.57 23.62
N VAL A 64 3.00 2.57 24.05
CA VAL A 64 1.74 3.01 23.41
C VAL A 64 1.86 3.14 21.89
N PRO A 65 2.90 3.78 21.33
CA PRO A 65 2.98 3.96 19.88
C PRO A 65 3.23 2.64 19.13
N ILE A 66 3.98 1.70 19.73
CA ILE A 66 4.19 0.37 19.14
C ILE A 66 2.89 -0.43 19.21
N GLY A 67 2.18 -0.39 20.35
CA GLY A 67 0.87 -1.01 20.49
C GLY A 67 -0.16 -0.46 19.50
N GLY A 68 -0.19 0.86 19.29
CA GLY A 68 -1.03 1.49 18.27
C GLY A 68 -0.68 1.03 16.86
N CYS A 69 0.61 0.96 16.52
CA CYS A 69 1.07 0.45 15.23
C CYS A 69 0.66 -1.02 14.98
N MET A 70 0.75 -1.87 16.01
CA MET A 70 0.33 -3.26 15.93
C MET A 70 -1.19 -3.40 15.81
N ALA A 71 -1.95 -2.69 16.66
CA ALA A 71 -3.42 -2.73 16.66
C ALA A 71 -4.03 -2.22 15.35
N GLN A 72 -3.40 -1.23 14.72
CA GLN A 72 -3.81 -0.71 13.42
C GLN A 72 -3.36 -1.59 12.24
N GLU A 73 -2.63 -2.68 12.50
CA GLU A 73 -2.04 -3.55 11.48
C GLU A 73 -1.30 -2.74 10.41
N ASN A 74 -0.46 -1.78 10.86
CA ASN A 74 0.23 -0.85 9.97
C ASN A 74 0.87 -1.60 8.80
N ALA A 75 0.46 -1.30 7.57
CA ALA A 75 0.80 -2.14 6.42
C ALA A 75 2.32 -2.23 6.15
N GLN A 76 3.08 -1.17 6.46
CA GLN A 76 4.54 -1.18 6.36
C GLN A 76 5.13 -2.11 7.43
N ALA A 77 4.64 -2.04 8.67
CA ALA A 77 5.06 -2.92 9.74
C ALA A 77 4.72 -4.39 9.45
N MET A 78 3.50 -4.66 8.98
CA MET A 78 3.04 -6.00 8.56
C MET A 78 3.92 -6.58 7.46
N CYS A 79 4.32 -5.75 6.51
CA CYS A 79 5.22 -6.13 5.43
C CYS A 79 6.64 -6.42 5.92
N TYR A 80 7.18 -5.60 6.84
CA TYR A 80 8.48 -5.83 7.49
C TYR A 80 8.46 -7.13 8.30
N ALA A 81 7.36 -7.39 9.02
CA ALA A 81 7.19 -8.59 9.83
C ALA A 81 7.15 -9.87 9.00
N SER A 82 6.45 -9.82 7.86
CA SER A 82 6.23 -10.95 6.97
C SER A 82 7.51 -11.35 6.22
N MET A 83 8.24 -10.36 5.69
CA MET A 83 9.32 -10.61 4.72
C MET A 83 10.68 -9.99 5.06
N GLY A 84 10.75 -9.15 6.09
CA GLY A 84 11.93 -8.34 6.41
C GLY A 84 11.92 -6.97 5.72
N GLN A 85 12.62 -6.00 6.33
CA GLN A 85 12.66 -4.60 5.90
C GLN A 85 13.22 -4.41 4.47
N GLU A 86 14.31 -5.10 4.12
CA GLU A 86 14.93 -5.00 2.79
C GLU A 86 14.00 -5.51 1.69
N ASN A 87 13.37 -6.66 1.93
CA ASN A 87 12.40 -7.22 1.01
C ASN A 87 11.15 -6.36 0.93
N CYS A 88 10.70 -5.78 2.04
CA CYS A 88 9.54 -4.91 1.99
C CYS A 88 9.83 -3.63 1.22
N THR A 89 10.96 -2.96 1.43
CA THR A 89 11.30 -1.73 0.68
C THR A 89 11.54 -1.98 -0.81
N GLY A 90 12.16 -3.10 -1.17
CA GLY A 90 12.36 -3.52 -2.57
C GLY A 90 11.07 -4.01 -3.25
N LYS A 91 10.16 -4.64 -2.52
CA LYS A 91 8.89 -5.17 -3.05
C LYS A 91 7.71 -4.20 -2.94
N ALA A 92 7.70 -3.29 -1.98
CA ALA A 92 6.77 -2.15 -1.91
C ALA A 92 7.01 -1.20 -3.09
N ALA A 93 8.25 -1.11 -3.59
CA ALA A 93 8.53 -0.45 -4.87
C ALA A 93 7.81 -1.11 -6.08
N ARG A 94 7.37 -2.37 -5.95
CA ARG A 94 6.59 -3.09 -6.97
C ARG A 94 5.09 -2.87 -6.84
N CYS A 95 4.65 -2.35 -5.69
CA CYS A 95 3.32 -1.79 -5.49
C CYS A 95 3.32 -0.35 -6.02
N ILE A 96 3.21 -0.23 -7.34
CA ILE A 96 2.70 0.91 -8.13
C ILE A 96 3.38 2.30 -8.00
N PHE A 97 4.12 2.63 -6.95
CA PHE A 97 4.48 4.03 -6.74
C PHE A 97 5.98 4.24 -6.56
N ARG A 98 6.63 4.79 -7.58
CA ARG A 98 7.88 5.58 -7.40
C ARG A 98 7.72 6.65 -6.31
N LYS A 99 6.48 7.14 -6.08
CA LYS A 99 6.11 8.09 -5.03
C LYS A 99 6.01 7.47 -3.62
N LEU A 100 5.86 6.15 -3.44
CA LEU A 100 5.85 5.51 -2.12
C LEU A 100 7.17 5.71 -1.39
N ARG A 101 8.30 5.60 -2.09
CA ARG A 101 9.62 5.85 -1.50
C ARG A 101 9.77 7.27 -0.98
N LYS A 102 9.11 8.26 -1.60
CA LYS A 102 9.10 9.65 -1.13
C LYS A 102 8.06 9.88 -0.03
N ARG A 103 6.91 9.20 -0.07
CA ARG A 103 5.85 9.31 0.94
C ARG A 103 6.18 8.63 2.27
N MET A 104 6.83 7.46 2.22
CA MET A 104 7.33 6.77 3.42
C MET A 104 8.43 7.55 4.16
N LYS A 105 9.05 8.56 3.53
CA LYS A 105 9.96 9.49 4.22
C LYS A 105 9.25 10.63 4.93
N ASN A 106 7.97 10.87 4.61
CA ASN A 106 7.20 12.02 5.08
C ASN A 106 6.04 11.60 6.00
N ASP A 107 6.10 10.41 6.60
CA ASP A 107 5.06 9.85 7.49
C ASP A 107 3.63 9.86 6.93
N ASN A 108 3.49 9.91 5.60
CA ASN A 108 2.17 9.92 4.98
C ASN A 108 1.58 8.51 5.04
N PRO A 109 0.34 8.35 5.54
CA PRO A 109 -0.31 7.05 5.59
C PRO A 109 -0.48 6.50 4.17
N LEU A 110 -0.28 5.19 4.06
CA LEU A 110 -0.45 4.46 2.81
C LEU A 110 -1.92 4.48 2.39
N SER A 111 -2.18 4.61 1.09
CA SER A 111 -3.52 4.45 0.55
C SER A 111 -4.01 3.01 0.70
N TYR A 112 -5.31 2.79 0.73
CA TYR A 112 -5.91 1.46 0.81
C TYR A 112 -5.32 0.48 -0.23
N LEU A 113 -5.14 0.95 -1.48
CA LEU A 113 -4.57 0.14 -2.55
C LEU A 113 -3.09 -0.19 -2.32
N GLU A 114 -2.32 0.74 -1.75
CA GLU A 114 -0.92 0.51 -1.38
C GLU A 114 -0.82 -0.54 -0.27
N MET A 115 -1.68 -0.45 0.74
CA MET A 115 -1.77 -1.43 1.83
C MET A 115 -2.16 -2.81 1.32
N GLU A 116 -3.22 -2.89 0.50
CA GLU A 116 -3.72 -4.17 0.00
C GLU A 116 -2.74 -4.81 -0.99
N CYS A 117 -2.06 -4.02 -1.81
CA CYS A 117 -0.99 -4.52 -2.67
C CYS A 117 0.17 -5.12 -1.86
N MET A 118 0.58 -4.48 -0.77
CA MET A 118 1.61 -5.03 0.11
C MET A 118 1.14 -6.29 0.83
N ARG A 119 -0.12 -6.32 1.28
CA ARG A 119 -0.74 -7.48 1.94
C ARG A 119 -0.78 -8.71 1.02
N THR A 120 -1.17 -8.49 -0.24
CA THR A 120 -1.30 -9.56 -1.25
C THR A 120 0.01 -9.95 -1.91
N ARG A 121 1.15 -9.33 -1.56
CA ARG A 121 2.48 -9.58 -2.15
C ARG A 121 2.65 -9.06 -3.58
N GLY A 122 1.79 -8.16 -4.04
CA GLY A 122 1.92 -7.43 -5.29
C GLY A 122 0.66 -7.47 -6.16
N VAL A 123 0.65 -6.61 -7.18
CA VAL A 123 -0.49 -6.43 -8.11
C VAL A 123 -0.95 -7.73 -8.77
N MET A 124 -0.04 -8.65 -9.10
CA MET A 124 -0.43 -9.90 -9.77
C MET A 124 -1.18 -10.85 -8.84
N GLN A 125 -0.77 -10.95 -7.57
CA GLN A 125 -1.49 -11.74 -6.57
C GLN A 125 -2.81 -11.07 -6.20
N LEU A 126 -2.85 -9.74 -6.10
CA LEU A 126 -4.10 -9.01 -5.88
C LEU A 126 -5.10 -9.28 -7.02
N CYS A 127 -4.64 -9.13 -8.26
CA CYS A 127 -5.44 -9.45 -9.43
C CYS A 127 -5.91 -10.92 -9.39
N ALA A 128 -5.03 -11.86 -9.05
CA ALA A 128 -5.38 -13.29 -8.95
C ALA A 128 -6.33 -13.61 -7.78
N ALA A 129 -6.46 -12.72 -6.80
CA ALA A 129 -7.42 -12.86 -5.71
C ALA A 129 -8.82 -12.39 -6.13
N HIS A 130 -8.93 -11.40 -7.02
CA HIS A 130 -10.21 -10.88 -7.52
C HIS A 130 -10.66 -11.56 -8.82
N HIS A 131 -9.70 -12.09 -9.57
CA HIS A 131 -9.88 -12.61 -10.91
C HIS A 131 -9.11 -13.92 -11.07
N ASN A 132 -9.34 -14.65 -12.15
CA ASN A 132 -8.53 -15.82 -12.44
C ASN A 132 -7.11 -15.44 -12.91
N VAL A 133 -6.12 -16.29 -12.59
CA VAL A 133 -4.70 -16.08 -12.91
C VAL A 133 -4.45 -15.89 -14.41
N HIS A 134 -5.26 -16.55 -15.26
CA HIS A 134 -5.14 -16.45 -16.70
C HIS A 134 -5.46 -15.02 -17.20
N LEU A 135 -6.57 -14.43 -16.74
CA LEU A 135 -6.95 -13.05 -17.08
C LEU A 135 -5.86 -12.04 -16.65
N CYS A 136 -5.33 -12.19 -15.44
CA CYS A 136 -4.24 -11.34 -14.95
C CYS A 136 -2.98 -11.45 -15.84
N THR A 137 -2.69 -12.65 -16.34
CA THR A 137 -1.57 -12.90 -17.25
C THR A 137 -1.81 -12.25 -18.61
N VAL A 138 -3.04 -12.30 -19.13
CA VAL A 138 -3.45 -11.61 -20.36
C VAL A 138 -3.24 -10.10 -20.21
N TRP A 139 -3.75 -9.49 -19.13
CA TRP A 139 -3.57 -8.06 -18.88
C TRP A 139 -2.10 -7.67 -18.73
N LYS A 140 -1.31 -8.45 -17.98
CA LYS A 140 0.14 -8.22 -17.88
C LYS A 140 0.80 -8.18 -19.26
N ASN A 141 0.47 -9.10 -20.15
CA ASN A 141 1.06 -9.15 -21.48
C ASN A 141 0.58 -7.99 -22.38
N GLN A 142 -0.72 -7.67 -22.33
CA GLN A 142 -1.29 -6.53 -23.06
C GLN A 142 -0.67 -5.20 -22.61
N CYS A 143 -0.61 -4.96 -21.30
CA CYS A 143 0.05 -3.79 -20.71
C CYS A 143 1.53 -3.69 -21.11
N LYS A 144 2.27 -4.81 -21.06
CA LYS A 144 3.68 -4.84 -21.47
C LYS A 144 3.85 -4.44 -22.93
N ASN A 145 2.96 -4.91 -23.81
CA ASN A 145 3.01 -4.57 -25.23
C ASN A 145 2.62 -3.11 -25.48
N ALA A 146 1.56 -2.62 -24.83
CA ALA A 146 1.11 -1.24 -24.95
C ALA A 146 2.19 -0.23 -24.49
N LEU A 147 2.83 -0.49 -23.34
CA LEU A 147 3.91 0.35 -22.84
C LEU A 147 5.11 0.37 -23.79
N LYS A 148 5.50 -0.79 -24.35
CA LYS A 148 6.59 -0.85 -25.36
C LYS A 148 6.28 -0.01 -26.59
N MET A 149 5.01 0.11 -26.99
CA MET A 149 4.61 0.94 -28.13
C MET A 149 4.70 2.43 -27.79
N ALA A 150 4.23 2.83 -26.60
CA ALA A 150 4.25 4.21 -26.15
C ALA A 150 5.70 4.75 -25.94
N LEU A 151 6.60 3.88 -25.47
CA LEU A 151 8.01 4.19 -25.30
C LEU A 151 8.79 4.38 -26.61
N LYS A 152 8.29 3.85 -27.74
CA LYS A 152 8.90 4.11 -29.05
C LYS A 152 8.56 5.50 -29.57
N THR A 153 7.48 6.09 -29.09
CA THR A 153 6.98 7.41 -29.52
C THR A 153 7.59 8.54 -28.70
N SER A 154 7.98 8.26 -27.45
CA SER A 154 8.63 9.23 -26.56
C SER A 154 10.14 8.98 -26.53
N ALA A 155 10.96 10.00 -26.80
CA ALA A 155 12.44 9.94 -26.78
C ALA A 155 13.06 9.70 -25.38
N VAL A 156 12.32 9.06 -24.47
CA VAL A 156 12.71 8.79 -23.09
C VAL A 156 13.50 7.48 -23.06
N LYS A 157 14.81 7.62 -22.79
CA LYS A 157 15.76 6.52 -22.68
C LYS A 157 15.38 5.61 -21.50
N LEU A 158 15.03 4.36 -21.78
CA LEU A 158 14.66 3.37 -20.77
C LEU A 158 15.81 3.08 -19.82
N VAL A 159 15.55 3.18 -18.50
CA VAL A 159 16.44 2.64 -17.49
C VAL A 159 16.25 1.11 -17.48
N VAL A 160 17.22 0.46 -18.12
CA VAL A 160 17.78 -0.89 -17.93
C VAL A 160 16.91 -1.90 -17.17
N GLU A 161 16.63 -3.00 -17.85
CA GLU A 161 16.09 -4.24 -17.32
C GLU A 161 16.89 -4.67 -16.07
N THR A 162 16.29 -4.57 -14.90
CA THR A 162 16.85 -5.20 -13.71
C THR A 162 16.66 -6.72 -13.81
N PRO A 163 17.65 -7.55 -13.46
CA PRO A 163 17.61 -9.01 -13.58
C PRO A 163 16.64 -9.70 -12.60
N ASN A 164 15.77 -8.95 -11.94
CA ASN A 164 14.79 -9.45 -10.98
C ASN A 164 13.39 -9.50 -11.65
N PRO A 165 12.65 -10.61 -11.60
CA PRO A 165 11.42 -10.84 -12.39
C PRO A 165 10.18 -10.06 -11.92
N GLY A 166 10.36 -8.90 -11.27
CA GLY A 166 9.27 -8.02 -10.84
C GLY A 166 8.63 -7.26 -12.00
N LEU A 167 7.35 -6.91 -11.87
CA LEU A 167 6.71 -5.95 -12.77
C LEU A 167 7.34 -4.56 -12.56
N SER A 168 7.55 -3.81 -13.65
CA SER A 168 7.91 -2.39 -13.54
C SER A 168 6.75 -1.59 -12.91
N PRO A 169 7.00 -0.42 -12.31
CA PRO A 169 5.94 0.41 -11.75
C PRO A 169 4.82 0.74 -12.74
N GLU A 170 5.17 1.04 -13.99
CA GLU A 170 4.23 1.36 -15.07
C GLU A 170 3.40 0.13 -15.46
N LEU A 171 4.03 -1.03 -15.54
CA LEU A 171 3.34 -2.30 -15.81
C LEU A 171 2.40 -2.68 -14.67
N SER A 172 2.82 -2.51 -13.41
CA SER A 172 1.99 -2.72 -12.23
C SER A 172 0.78 -1.78 -12.21
N LEU A 173 0.97 -0.50 -12.54
CA LEU A 173 -0.10 0.50 -12.60
C LEU A 173 -1.14 0.13 -13.67
N CYS A 174 -0.69 -0.30 -14.84
CA CYS A 174 -1.59 -0.71 -15.93
C CYS A 174 -2.44 -1.93 -15.53
N VAL A 175 -1.83 -2.97 -14.94
CA VAL A 175 -2.58 -4.17 -14.50
C VAL A 175 -3.57 -3.83 -13.39
N ALA A 176 -3.17 -3.00 -12.42
CA ALA A 176 -4.08 -2.54 -11.36
C ALA A 176 -5.24 -1.68 -11.90
N SER A 177 -5.00 -0.91 -12.96
CA SER A 177 -6.05 -0.16 -13.66
C SER A 177 -7.10 -1.08 -14.26
N GLN A 178 -6.69 -2.22 -14.81
CA GLN A 178 -7.66 -3.20 -15.35
C GLN A 178 -8.48 -3.85 -14.23
N ASP A 179 -7.83 -4.29 -13.15
CA ASP A 179 -8.48 -4.89 -11.97
C ASP A 179 -9.52 -3.95 -11.36
N ILE A 180 -9.13 -2.72 -11.02
CA ILE A 180 -10.02 -1.75 -10.37
C ILE A 180 -11.18 -1.35 -11.29
N MET A 181 -10.93 -1.13 -12.58
CA MET A 181 -12.01 -0.78 -13.52
C MET A 181 -12.98 -1.94 -13.71
N LEU A 182 -12.49 -3.18 -13.84
CA LEU A 182 -13.37 -4.33 -14.00
C LEU A 182 -14.25 -4.54 -12.75
N ARG A 183 -13.65 -4.41 -11.55
CA ARG A 183 -14.40 -4.47 -10.28
C ARG A 183 -15.42 -3.35 -10.15
N CYS A 184 -15.05 -2.13 -10.53
CA CYS A 184 -15.93 -0.98 -10.51
C CYS A 184 -17.14 -1.19 -11.44
N ILE A 185 -16.91 -1.63 -12.68
CA ILE A 185 -17.98 -1.96 -13.63
C ILE A 185 -18.86 -3.08 -13.10
N ALA A 186 -18.29 -4.14 -12.52
CA ALA A 186 -19.06 -5.24 -11.95
C ALA A 186 -19.95 -4.80 -10.78
N LYS A 187 -19.48 -3.84 -9.96
CA LYS A 187 -20.21 -3.38 -8.77
C LYS A 187 -21.32 -2.38 -9.07
N MET A 188 -21.07 -1.41 -9.94
CA MET A 188 -21.99 -0.28 -10.18
C MET A 188 -22.48 -0.13 -11.62
N GLY A 189 -22.02 -0.98 -12.53
CA GLY A 189 -22.30 -0.85 -13.96
C GLY A 189 -21.34 0.10 -14.66
N GLN A 190 -21.29 0.00 -15.98
CA GLN A 190 -20.31 0.70 -16.81
C GLN A 190 -20.47 2.23 -16.74
N GLU A 191 -21.69 2.74 -16.89
CA GLU A 191 -21.95 4.19 -16.91
C GLU A 191 -21.62 4.86 -15.56
N ALA A 192 -22.07 4.26 -14.45
CA ALA A 192 -21.76 4.78 -13.12
C ALA A 192 -20.27 4.73 -12.82
N CYS A 193 -19.58 3.65 -13.24
CA CYS A 193 -18.15 3.53 -13.08
C CYS A 193 -17.37 4.59 -13.88
N SER A 194 -17.74 4.82 -15.15
CA SER A 194 -17.14 5.86 -15.98
C SER A 194 -17.37 7.26 -15.41
N LYS A 195 -18.58 7.56 -14.92
CA LYS A 195 -18.85 8.84 -14.25
C LYS A 195 -17.96 9.04 -13.03
N ARG A 196 -17.77 7.98 -12.23
CA ARG A 196 -16.90 8.01 -11.05
C ARG A 196 -15.43 8.19 -11.41
N GLU A 197 -14.98 7.55 -12.49
CA GLU A 197 -13.63 7.73 -13.04
C GLU A 197 -13.39 9.20 -13.41
N GLU A 198 -14.32 9.84 -14.12
CA GLU A 198 -14.24 11.24 -14.49
C GLU A 198 -14.25 12.18 -13.27
N GLU A 199 -15.05 11.88 -12.24
CA GLU A 199 -14.99 12.62 -10.96
C GLU A 199 -13.61 12.53 -10.31
N CYS A 200 -13.02 11.34 -10.29
CA CYS A 200 -11.67 11.11 -9.75
C CYS A 200 -10.60 11.84 -10.59
N LYS A 201 -10.69 11.80 -11.92
CA LYS A 201 -9.79 12.54 -12.83
C LYS A 201 -9.91 14.04 -12.64
N ARG A 202 -11.12 14.59 -12.49
CA ARG A 202 -11.33 16.01 -12.20
C ARG A 202 -10.64 16.45 -10.90
N LYS A 203 -10.61 15.57 -9.89
CA LYS A 203 -10.00 15.85 -8.59
C LYS A 203 -8.47 15.72 -8.59
N PHE A 204 -7.93 14.73 -9.29
CA PHE A 204 -6.50 14.35 -9.20
C PHE A 204 -5.69 14.56 -10.48
N GLY A 205 -6.34 15.00 -11.55
CA GLY A 205 -5.78 15.08 -12.90
C GLY A 205 -5.96 13.78 -13.70
N PRO A 206 -5.93 13.88 -15.04
CA PRO A 206 -5.86 12.71 -15.93
C PRO A 206 -4.52 11.97 -15.77
N PRO A 207 -4.39 10.74 -16.29
CA PRO A 207 -3.09 10.09 -16.40
C PRO A 207 -2.14 10.88 -17.32
N ASP A 208 -0.83 10.79 -17.06
CA ASP A 208 0.20 11.49 -17.86
C ASP A 208 0.32 10.91 -19.28
N GLU A 209 -0.09 9.66 -19.48
CA GLU A 209 0.01 8.94 -20.75
C GLU A 209 -1.25 8.08 -20.92
N GLU A 210 -1.84 8.09 -22.11
CA GLU A 210 -2.96 7.20 -22.44
C GLU A 210 -2.44 5.96 -23.17
N LEU A 211 -2.89 4.78 -22.74
CA LEU A 211 -2.58 3.53 -23.44
C LEU A 211 -3.63 3.29 -24.52
N PRO A 212 -3.28 2.57 -25.61
CA PRO A 212 -4.25 2.18 -26.61
C PRO A 212 -5.42 1.40 -25.98
N LYS A 213 -6.63 1.76 -26.38
CA LYS A 213 -7.84 0.99 -26.06
C LYS A 213 -7.66 -0.47 -26.52
N PRO A 214 -8.17 -1.46 -25.76
CA PRO A 214 -9.16 -1.34 -24.68
C PRO A 214 -8.59 -1.17 -23.27
N LEU A 215 -7.28 -0.98 -23.10
CA LEU A 215 -6.68 -0.90 -21.78
C LEU A 215 -7.06 0.41 -21.07
N TYR A 216 -7.44 0.30 -19.80
CA TYR A 216 -7.60 1.48 -18.95
C TYR A 216 -6.25 2.03 -18.52
N THR A 217 -6.11 3.36 -18.56
CA THR A 217 -4.96 4.04 -17.97
C THR A 217 -5.43 4.98 -16.88
N LEU A 218 -4.99 4.71 -15.65
CA LEU A 218 -5.34 5.52 -14.50
C LEU A 218 -4.07 5.96 -13.80
N SER A 219 -4.06 7.22 -13.35
CA SER A 219 -3.02 7.65 -12.43
C SER A 219 -3.19 6.93 -11.10
N SER A 220 -2.11 6.86 -10.34
CA SER A 220 -2.07 6.16 -9.07
C SER A 220 -3.01 6.79 -8.01
N LEU A 221 -3.29 8.09 -8.14
CA LEU A 221 -4.28 8.81 -7.32
C LEU A 221 -5.72 8.53 -7.76
N VAL A 222 -5.98 8.48 -9.07
CA VAL A 222 -7.29 8.13 -9.62
C VAL A 222 -7.66 6.69 -9.26
N LEU A 223 -6.71 5.75 -9.34
CA LEU A 223 -6.87 4.38 -8.85
C LEU A 223 -7.29 4.32 -7.39
N SER A 224 -6.60 5.06 -6.52
CA SER A 224 -6.92 5.10 -5.09
C SER A 224 -8.32 5.68 -4.83
N CYS A 225 -8.72 6.68 -5.62
CA CYS A 225 -10.06 7.26 -5.59
C CYS A 225 -11.14 6.23 -5.99
N LEU A 226 -10.93 5.52 -7.09
CA LEU A 226 -11.87 4.49 -7.55
C LEU A 226 -11.96 3.31 -6.58
N ALA A 227 -10.83 2.84 -6.06
CA ALA A 227 -10.76 1.72 -5.12
C ALA A 227 -11.56 1.98 -3.83
N SER A 228 -11.67 3.23 -3.39
CA SER A 228 -12.49 3.60 -2.22
C SER A 228 -14.00 3.39 -2.42
N SER A 229 -14.44 3.22 -3.68
CA SER A 229 -15.84 3.07 -4.06
C SER A 229 -16.19 1.62 -4.45
N THR A 230 -15.18 0.75 -4.65
CA THR A 230 -15.31 -0.65 -5.06
C THR A 230 -15.21 -1.61 -3.89
#